data_AF-A0A2K8ZC69-F1
#
_entry.id   AF-A0A2K8ZC69-F1
#
_cell.length_a   1.000
_cell.length_b   1.000
_cell.length_c   1.000
_cell.angle_alpha   90.00
_cell.angle_beta   90.00
_cell.angle_gamma   90.00
#
_symmetry.space_group_name_H-M   'P 1'
#
loop_
_entity.id
_entity.type
_entity.pdbx_description
1 polymer ?
#
loop_
_entity_poly.entity_id
_entity_poly.type
_entity_poly.pdbx_seq_one_letter_code
_entity_poly.pdbx_strand_id
1 'polypeptide(L)'
;MGSAFSSNKPLDTPTLYSDINVTAVLGFDPRLRTALPPVYFCGESVPVHEEVVARRLVSALIRNTAQNQALLRIRHRAAVFFPIIEPILAQHGIPLDFKYLPLVESALQGLAISPKGAAGYWQFMPATARELGLSVGHGIDERQHLIKSTNAACRYLRYLYNRLGSWTLAAAAYNNGIGALLSNIRRQQQRDYYYLRLNAETGKYLYRILAFKELFANYRSYKSLISDKMMASLNEPLSDLSADDTDEVLIPEGILNEATREAINAPIKDGLHAGKGQTLDIPLPNAADVFRGGIKARLTEPSGLERGQIWVFHLTRDGMAGGREVEEGDILYAVVEDIDPKTNKVYLRSEKLYSASEKQTYTLALSAVDASTGRLGIKLSDLSQIKSGWILTWKAL
;
A
#
# COMPACT_ATOMS: atom_id res chain seq x y z
N MET A 1 58.07 5.50 27.74
CA MET A 1 57.09 4.64 28.43
C MET A 1 55.87 5.52 28.67
N GLY A 2 54.69 5.35 28.06
CA GLY A 2 53.90 4.14 27.76
C GLY A 2 52.99 3.85 28.97
N SER A 3 51.66 3.69 28.91
CA SER A 3 50.65 3.50 27.82
C SER A 3 49.37 4.31 28.14
N ALA A 4 48.50 4.74 27.20
CA ALA A 4 47.42 4.01 26.49
C ALA A 4 46.51 3.18 27.43
N PHE A 5 45.17 3.10 27.32
CA PHE A 5 44.16 3.46 26.31
C PHE A 5 42.84 3.86 27.06
N SER A 6 41.78 4.47 26.50
CA SER A 6 41.44 4.98 25.15
C SER A 6 40.46 6.17 25.26
N SER A 7 39.88 6.66 24.15
CA SER A 7 38.71 7.54 24.13
C SER A 7 37.63 7.00 23.16
N ASN A 8 36.40 6.84 23.64
CA ASN A 8 35.27 6.42 22.79
C ASN A 8 34.90 7.54 21.82
N LYS A 9 35.28 7.39 20.54
CA LYS A 9 34.68 8.17 19.45
C LYS A 9 33.20 7.81 19.32
N PRO A 10 32.32 8.78 18.98
CA PRO A 10 30.99 8.45 18.49
C PRO A 10 31.11 7.63 17.19
N LEU A 11 30.28 6.60 17.06
CA LEU A 11 30.11 5.88 15.79
C LEU A 11 29.48 6.83 14.77
N ASP A 12 30.21 7.12 13.70
CA ASP A 12 29.71 7.91 12.59
C ASP A 12 28.45 7.25 12.01
N THR A 13 27.32 7.95 12.11
CA THR A 13 26.14 7.62 11.30
C THR A 13 26.54 7.65 9.82
N PRO A 14 26.15 6.67 8.98
CA PRO A 14 26.70 6.52 7.63
C PRO A 14 26.17 7.55 6.64
N THR A 15 26.66 8.79 6.75
CA THR A 15 26.65 9.79 5.67
C THR A 15 27.75 9.45 4.65
N LEU A 16 27.53 8.39 3.89
CA LEU A 16 28.29 8.06 2.67
C LEU A 16 27.34 8.02 1.46
N TYR A 17 26.71 9.18 1.22
CA TYR A 17 26.06 9.50 -0.05
C TYR A 17 27.04 10.25 -0.95
N SER A 18 27.95 9.51 -1.58
CA SER A 18 28.76 10.00 -2.71
C SER A 18 28.57 9.06 -3.91
N ASP A 19 27.79 9.53 -4.87
CA ASP A 19 27.94 9.29 -6.30
C ASP A 19 28.28 7.88 -6.79
N ILE A 20 27.44 6.89 -6.43
CA ILE A 20 27.17 5.82 -7.39
C ILE A 20 26.46 6.46 -8.58
N ASN A 21 27.20 6.72 -9.65
CA ASN A 21 26.68 7.27 -10.89
C ASN A 21 25.80 6.22 -11.59
N VAL A 22 24.53 6.15 -11.17
CA VAL A 22 23.51 5.17 -11.62
C VAL A 22 23.41 5.13 -13.15
N THR A 23 23.70 6.24 -13.82
CA THR A 23 23.78 6.41 -15.27
C THR A 23 24.81 5.49 -15.94
N ALA A 24 25.92 5.16 -15.28
CA ALA A 24 26.99 4.31 -15.84
C ALA A 24 26.71 2.81 -15.70
N VAL A 25 25.98 2.40 -14.66
CA VAL A 25 25.54 1.00 -14.47
C VAL A 25 24.27 0.69 -15.28
N LEU A 26 23.49 1.73 -15.64
CA LEU A 26 22.27 1.62 -16.43
C LEU A 26 22.38 2.39 -17.76
N GLY A 27 23.28 1.93 -18.63
CA GLY A 27 23.03 2.01 -20.07
C GLY A 27 21.70 1.31 -20.32
N PHE A 28 20.64 2.08 -20.59
CA PHE A 28 19.26 1.64 -20.39
C PHE A 28 18.81 0.69 -21.52
N ASP A 29 19.14 -0.60 -21.38
CA ASP A 29 18.76 -1.65 -22.33
C ASP A 29 17.23 -1.69 -22.49
N PRO A 30 16.67 -1.50 -23.70
CA PRO A 30 15.23 -1.63 -23.96
C PRO A 30 14.61 -2.93 -23.46
N ARG A 31 15.40 -4.02 -23.34
CA ARG A 31 14.98 -5.32 -22.80
C ARG A 31 14.57 -5.27 -21.31
N LEU A 32 14.98 -4.24 -20.56
CA LEU A 32 14.54 -4.04 -19.18
C LEU A 32 13.02 -3.81 -19.07
N ARG A 33 12.39 -3.24 -20.11
CA ARG A 33 10.93 -3.07 -20.17
C ARG A 33 10.17 -4.41 -20.22
N THR A 34 10.82 -5.46 -20.74
CA THR A 34 10.25 -6.81 -20.90
C THR A 34 10.54 -7.74 -19.71
N ALA A 35 11.29 -7.26 -18.71
CA ALA A 35 11.87 -8.10 -17.65
C ALA A 35 11.28 -7.91 -16.25
N LEU A 36 10.42 -6.90 -16.03
CA LEU A 36 9.77 -6.69 -14.73
C LEU A 36 8.41 -7.43 -14.68
N PRO A 37 8.13 -8.22 -13.63
CA PRO A 37 6.79 -8.77 -13.42
C PRO A 37 5.78 -7.64 -13.10
N PRO A 38 4.47 -7.89 -13.22
CA PRO A 38 3.46 -7.00 -12.66
C PRO A 38 3.68 -6.80 -11.16
N VAL A 39 3.77 -5.55 -10.71
CA VAL A 39 3.98 -5.19 -9.29
C VAL A 39 2.76 -4.43 -8.79
N TYR A 40 2.37 -4.69 -7.54
CA TYR A 40 1.25 -4.06 -6.86
C TYR A 40 1.68 -3.54 -5.48
N PHE A 41 1.07 -2.44 -5.03
CA PHE A 41 1.17 -1.96 -3.65
C PHE A 41 -0.22 -1.80 -3.07
N CYS A 42 -0.57 -2.57 -2.04
CA CYS A 42 -1.86 -2.50 -1.36
C CYS A 42 -3.07 -2.72 -2.31
N GLY A 43 -2.89 -3.51 -3.36
CA GLY A 43 -3.88 -3.71 -4.44
C GLY A 43 -3.86 -2.64 -5.54
N GLU A 44 -3.12 -1.54 -5.37
CA GLU A 44 -2.90 -0.54 -6.43
C GLU A 44 -1.81 -1.01 -7.39
N SER A 45 -2.05 -0.89 -8.70
CA SER A 45 -1.07 -1.29 -9.72
C SER A 45 0.12 -0.32 -9.73
N VAL A 46 1.35 -0.86 -9.80
CA VAL A 46 2.54 -0.08 -10.12
C VAL A 46 2.70 -0.09 -11.64
N PRO A 47 2.67 1.07 -12.33
CA PRO A 47 2.75 1.13 -13.80
C PRO A 47 4.21 0.91 -14.28
N VAL A 48 4.73 -0.31 -14.09
CA VAL A 48 6.09 -0.72 -14.47
C VAL A 48 6.33 -0.75 -15.99
N HIS A 49 5.30 -0.55 -16.81
CA HIS A 49 5.44 -0.28 -18.24
C HIS A 49 5.96 1.14 -18.53
N GLU A 50 5.78 2.08 -17.59
CA GLU A 50 6.32 3.44 -17.68
C GLU A 50 7.82 3.46 -17.36
N GLU A 51 8.63 3.98 -18.29
CA GLU A 51 10.09 3.93 -18.21
C GLU A 51 10.64 4.54 -16.90
N VAL A 52 10.09 5.67 -16.48
CA VAL A 52 10.52 6.39 -15.27
C VAL A 52 10.22 5.57 -14.00
N VAL A 53 9.10 4.85 -14.00
CA VAL A 53 8.63 4.03 -12.87
C VAL A 53 9.46 2.74 -12.79
N ALA A 54 9.65 2.06 -13.93
CA ALA A 54 10.55 0.92 -14.06
C ALA A 54 11.97 1.26 -13.60
N ARG A 55 12.55 2.37 -14.08
CA ARG A 55 13.91 2.81 -13.71
C ARG A 55 14.04 3.10 -12.22
N ARG A 56 13.02 3.70 -11.58
CA ARG A 56 13.02 3.95 -10.13
C ARG A 56 12.93 2.66 -9.32
N LEU A 57 12.09 1.71 -9.73
CA LEU A 57 11.99 0.39 -9.08
C LEU A 57 13.31 -0.39 -9.21
N VAL A 58 13.85 -0.52 -10.43
CA VAL A 58 15.14 -1.18 -10.69
C VAL A 58 16.28 -0.54 -9.89
N SER A 59 16.33 0.80 -9.84
CA SER A 59 17.34 1.51 -9.03
C SER A 59 17.18 1.24 -7.53
N ALA A 60 15.96 1.05 -7.03
CA ALA A 60 15.73 0.67 -5.64
C ALA A 60 16.09 -0.79 -5.35
N LEU A 61 15.79 -1.72 -6.26
CA LEU A 61 16.19 -3.13 -6.18
C LEU A 61 17.72 -3.26 -6.13
N ILE A 62 18.42 -2.71 -7.13
CA ILE A 62 19.90 -2.76 -7.23
C ILE A 62 20.56 -2.14 -5.99
N ARG A 63 20.03 -1.00 -5.50
CA ARG A 63 20.58 -0.33 -4.32
C ARG A 63 20.49 -1.18 -3.06
N ASN A 64 19.35 -1.84 -2.83
CA ASN A 64 19.20 -2.73 -1.69
C ASN A 64 20.07 -4.00 -1.83
N THR A 65 20.26 -4.51 -3.06
CA THR A 65 21.09 -5.71 -3.26
C THR A 65 22.59 -5.46 -3.28
N ALA A 66 23.04 -4.23 -3.53
CA ALA A 66 24.46 -3.86 -3.43
C ALA A 66 25.01 -4.02 -2.00
N GLN A 67 24.15 -3.91 -0.98
CA GLN A 67 24.52 -4.05 0.44
C GLN A 67 24.05 -5.40 0.99
N ASN A 68 24.55 -6.50 0.43
CA ASN A 68 24.04 -7.86 0.72
C ASN A 68 23.90 -8.15 2.24
N GLN A 69 24.95 -7.91 3.03
CA GLN A 69 24.91 -8.12 4.49
C GLN A 69 23.94 -7.22 5.27
N ALA A 70 23.57 -6.06 4.73
CA ALA A 70 22.53 -5.21 5.34
C ALA A 70 21.14 -5.74 4.99
N LEU A 71 20.91 -6.14 3.73
CA LEU A 71 19.64 -6.71 3.29
C LEU A 71 19.31 -8.01 4.05
N LEU A 72 20.29 -8.89 4.26
CA LEU A 72 20.10 -10.13 5.00
C LEU A 72 19.74 -9.89 6.47
N ARG A 73 20.46 -9.03 7.19
CA ARG A 73 20.08 -8.65 8.57
C ARG A 73 18.68 -8.05 8.66
N ILE A 74 18.29 -7.21 7.70
CA ILE A 74 16.92 -6.69 7.59
C ILE A 74 15.90 -7.82 7.31
N ARG A 75 16.25 -8.81 6.49
CA ARG A 75 15.41 -10.00 6.19
C ARG A 75 15.21 -10.89 7.42
N HIS A 76 16.25 -11.13 8.22
CA HIS A 76 16.14 -11.86 9.49
C HIS A 76 15.25 -11.10 10.48
N ARG A 77 15.47 -9.79 10.70
CA ARG A 77 14.58 -8.97 11.54
C ARG A 77 13.14 -8.98 11.04
N ALA A 78 12.92 -8.89 9.72
CA ALA A 78 11.59 -8.96 9.14
C ALA A 78 10.89 -10.29 9.46
N ALA A 79 11.56 -11.44 9.35
CA ALA A 79 10.98 -12.74 9.70
C ALA A 79 10.60 -12.84 11.19
N VAL A 80 11.36 -12.18 12.08
CA VAL A 80 11.10 -12.14 13.52
C VAL A 80 9.93 -11.21 13.87
N PHE A 81 9.86 -10.02 13.28
CA PHE A 81 8.89 -8.98 13.67
C PHE A 81 7.59 -8.99 12.84
N PHE A 82 7.59 -9.50 11.60
CA PHE A 82 6.38 -9.56 10.77
C PHE A 82 5.23 -10.36 11.41
N PRO A 83 5.45 -11.52 12.06
CA PRO A 83 4.38 -12.24 12.77
C PRO A 83 3.68 -11.43 13.87
N ILE A 84 4.35 -10.40 14.43
CA ILE A 84 3.77 -9.47 15.41
C ILE A 84 3.06 -8.29 14.72
N ILE A 85 3.64 -7.77 13.63
CA ILE A 85 3.11 -6.60 12.90
C ILE A 85 1.86 -6.94 12.07
N GLU A 86 1.87 -8.08 11.37
CA GLU A 86 0.81 -8.51 10.46
C GLU A 86 -0.59 -8.62 11.11
N PRO A 87 -0.78 -9.27 12.28
CA PRO A 87 -2.09 -9.31 12.93
C PRO A 87 -2.59 -7.92 13.35
N ILE A 88 -1.69 -7.02 13.79
CA ILE A 88 -2.06 -5.63 14.13
C ILE A 88 -2.51 -4.86 12.87
N LEU A 89 -1.78 -5.00 11.76
CA LEU A 89 -2.20 -4.40 10.47
C LEU A 89 -3.59 -4.91 10.06
N ALA A 90 -3.82 -6.23 10.16
CA ALA A 90 -5.10 -6.85 9.83
C ALA A 90 -6.24 -6.37 10.75
N GLN A 91 -6.02 -6.28 12.06
CA GLN A 91 -6.99 -5.77 13.04
C GLN A 91 -7.46 -4.34 12.73
N HIS A 92 -6.55 -3.48 12.23
CA HIS A 92 -6.87 -2.11 11.81
C HIS A 92 -7.33 -2.02 10.33
N GLY A 93 -7.44 -3.14 9.63
CA GLY A 93 -7.79 -3.22 8.20
C GLY A 93 -6.78 -2.56 7.26
N ILE A 94 -5.51 -2.46 7.69
CA ILE A 94 -4.41 -1.90 6.90
C ILE A 94 -3.82 -3.01 6.03
N PRO A 95 -3.57 -2.78 4.71
CA PRO A 95 -2.99 -3.79 3.84
C PRO A 95 -1.61 -4.26 4.32
N LEU A 96 -1.38 -5.57 4.26
CA LEU A 96 -0.14 -6.19 4.78
C LEU A 96 1.14 -5.70 4.12
N ASP A 97 1.08 -5.13 2.91
CA ASP A 97 2.22 -4.48 2.25
C ASP A 97 2.84 -3.34 3.09
N PHE A 98 2.11 -2.76 4.05
CA PHE A 98 2.68 -1.77 4.99
C PHE A 98 3.66 -2.36 6.01
N LYS A 99 3.75 -3.69 6.17
CA LYS A 99 4.79 -4.32 7.01
C LYS A 99 6.21 -4.03 6.54
N TYR A 100 6.40 -3.70 5.25
CA TYR A 100 7.69 -3.32 4.69
C TYR A 100 8.06 -1.85 4.95
N LEU A 101 7.13 -1.00 5.42
CA LEU A 101 7.38 0.41 5.75
C LEU A 101 8.40 0.59 6.89
N PRO A 102 8.30 -0.08 8.06
CA PRO A 102 9.29 0.08 9.14
C PRO A 102 10.71 -0.39 8.77
N LEU A 103 10.87 -1.23 7.72
CA LEU A 103 12.20 -1.53 7.16
C LEU A 103 12.84 -0.29 6.53
N VAL A 104 12.04 0.54 5.86
CA VAL A 104 12.45 1.77 5.16
C VAL A 104 12.73 2.90 6.15
N GLU A 105 12.01 2.94 7.26
CA GLU A 105 12.16 3.94 8.32
C GLU A 105 13.33 3.67 9.27
N SER A 106 13.42 2.45 9.81
CA SER A 106 14.34 2.12 10.91
C SER A 106 15.15 0.84 10.72
N ALA A 107 15.02 0.14 9.58
CA ALA A 107 15.52 -1.23 9.45
C ALA A 107 15.02 -2.17 10.59
N LEU A 108 13.79 -1.92 11.07
CA LEU A 108 13.18 -2.53 12.28
C LEU A 108 14.02 -2.39 13.56
N GLN A 109 14.71 -1.26 13.75
CA GLN A 109 15.44 -0.96 14.99
C GLN A 109 14.59 -0.12 15.95
N GLY A 110 14.17 -0.70 17.07
CA GLY A 110 13.35 -0.03 18.09
C GLY A 110 14.04 1.19 18.72
N LEU A 111 15.38 1.18 18.81
CA LEU A 111 16.17 2.29 19.37
C LEU A 111 16.64 3.32 18.32
N ALA A 112 16.24 3.20 17.06
CA ALA A 112 16.66 4.14 16.02
C ALA A 112 16.12 5.55 16.30
N ILE A 113 17.01 6.56 16.26
CA ILE A 113 16.67 7.98 16.37
C ILE A 113 17.31 8.72 15.19
N SER A 114 16.49 9.41 14.39
CA SER A 114 16.99 10.24 13.28
C SER A 114 17.58 11.57 13.79
N PRO A 115 18.44 12.24 13.00
CA PRO A 115 18.97 13.57 13.33
C PRO A 115 17.90 14.66 13.55
N LYS A 116 16.66 14.44 13.12
CA LYS A 116 15.51 15.34 13.32
C LYS A 116 14.69 15.01 14.57
N GLY A 117 15.03 13.95 15.31
CA GLY A 117 14.34 13.51 16.52
C GLY A 117 13.15 12.56 16.29
N ALA A 118 12.91 12.11 15.06
CA ALA A 118 12.03 10.96 14.81
C ALA A 118 12.64 9.70 15.45
N ALA A 119 11.82 8.82 16.03
CA ALA A 119 12.34 7.62 16.72
C ALA A 119 11.46 6.38 16.59
N GLY A 120 12.06 5.23 16.88
CA GLY A 120 11.39 3.93 16.95
C GLY A 120 11.25 3.22 15.61
N TYR A 121 10.63 2.04 15.64
CA TYR A 121 10.40 1.18 14.47
C TYR A 121 9.75 1.93 13.29
N TRP A 122 8.82 2.83 13.62
CA TRP A 122 7.98 3.58 12.69
C TRP A 122 8.40 5.05 12.50
N GLN A 123 9.54 5.46 13.09
CA GLN A 123 10.13 6.81 13.02
C GLN A 123 9.10 7.96 13.22
N PHE A 124 8.39 7.97 14.35
CA PHE A 124 7.52 9.10 14.67
C PHE A 124 8.28 10.29 15.26
N MET A 125 7.93 11.49 14.81
CA MET A 125 8.28 12.74 15.51
C MET A 125 7.59 12.78 16.89
N PRO A 126 8.18 13.41 17.93
CA PRO A 126 7.61 13.41 19.28
C PRO A 126 6.20 14.00 19.37
N ALA A 127 5.90 15.04 18.60
CA ALA A 127 4.56 15.64 18.56
C ALA A 127 3.52 14.68 17.95
N THR A 128 3.80 14.15 16.75
CA THR A 128 2.93 13.19 16.05
C THR A 128 2.72 11.91 16.86
N ALA A 129 3.74 11.42 17.56
CA ALA A 129 3.60 10.27 18.45
C ALA A 129 2.57 10.53 19.56
N ARG A 130 2.62 11.69 20.22
CA ARG A 130 1.65 12.09 21.26
C ARG A 130 0.24 12.30 20.70
N GLU A 131 0.11 12.92 19.53
CA GLU A 131 -1.17 13.05 18.81
C GLU A 131 -1.79 11.68 18.47
N LEU A 132 -0.95 10.69 18.18
CA LEU A 132 -1.37 9.30 17.94
C LEU A 132 -1.58 8.49 19.24
N GLY A 133 -1.44 9.10 20.42
CA GLY A 133 -1.66 8.47 21.72
C GLY A 133 -0.47 7.68 22.29
N LEU A 134 0.76 7.97 21.87
CA LEU A 134 1.98 7.40 22.45
C LEU A 134 2.57 8.33 23.52
N SER A 135 3.00 7.75 24.64
CA SER A 135 3.74 8.44 25.70
C SER A 135 5.18 8.69 25.26
N VAL A 136 5.60 9.96 25.25
CA VAL A 136 6.98 10.38 24.91
C VAL A 136 7.44 11.41 25.94
N GLY A 137 8.27 10.99 26.88
CA GLY A 137 8.77 11.78 28.01
C GLY A 137 10.07 11.25 28.60
N HIS A 138 10.47 11.75 29.77
CA HIS A 138 11.68 11.26 30.45
C HIS A 138 11.46 9.84 30.98
N GLY A 139 12.31 8.89 30.56
CA GLY A 139 12.27 7.48 30.97
C GLY A 139 11.29 6.59 30.20
N ILE A 140 10.38 7.16 29.40
CA ILE A 140 9.40 6.39 28.60
C ILE A 140 9.27 7.01 27.21
N ASP A 141 9.56 6.21 26.17
CA ASP A 141 9.34 6.56 24.77
C ASP A 141 8.66 5.41 24.01
N GLU A 142 7.33 5.41 24.00
CA GLU A 142 6.52 4.33 23.41
C GLU A 142 6.63 4.24 21.88
N ARG A 143 7.35 5.17 21.23
CA ARG A 143 7.77 5.00 19.83
C ARG A 143 8.70 3.80 19.66
N GLN A 144 9.50 3.49 20.68
CA GLN A 144 10.44 2.37 20.72
C GLN A 144 9.75 1.03 21.04
N HIS A 145 8.44 1.05 21.35
CA HIS A 145 7.67 -0.12 21.72
C HIS A 145 6.91 -0.67 20.50
N LEU A 146 7.22 -1.90 20.07
CA LEU A 146 6.75 -2.43 18.78
C LEU A 146 5.22 -2.42 18.64
N ILE A 147 4.50 -3.06 19.56
CA ILE A 147 3.04 -3.21 19.52
C ILE A 147 2.34 -1.83 19.51
N LYS A 148 2.68 -0.98 20.48
CA LYS A 148 2.10 0.37 20.65
C LYS A 148 2.38 1.28 19.45
N SER A 149 3.63 1.33 18.98
CA SER A 149 4.01 2.13 17.81
C SER A 149 3.38 1.60 16.50
N THR A 150 3.21 0.28 16.36
CA THR A 150 2.50 -0.32 15.22
C THR A 150 1.01 0.04 15.23
N ASN A 151 0.36 -0.01 16.40
CA ASN A 151 -1.01 0.46 16.58
C ASN A 151 -1.16 1.97 16.23
N ALA A 152 -0.19 2.80 16.63
CA ALA A 152 -0.15 4.22 16.25
C ALA A 152 0.04 4.43 14.74
N ALA A 153 0.91 3.64 14.10
CA ALA A 153 1.10 3.66 12.66
C ALA A 153 -0.15 3.24 11.89
N CYS A 154 -0.88 2.23 12.37
CA CYS A 154 -2.16 1.83 11.78
C CYS A 154 -3.18 2.97 11.80
N ARG A 155 -3.34 3.66 12.95
CA ARG A 155 -4.18 4.86 13.07
C ARG A 155 -3.76 5.96 12.09
N TYR A 156 -2.45 6.22 11.97
CA TYR A 156 -1.95 7.25 11.07
C TYR A 156 -2.15 6.90 9.59
N LEU A 157 -1.84 5.67 9.18
CA LEU A 157 -2.06 5.18 7.83
C LEU A 157 -3.54 5.20 7.44
N ARG A 158 -4.45 4.82 8.35
CA ARG A 158 -5.90 4.97 8.14
C ARG A 158 -6.31 6.43 7.94
N TYR A 159 -5.80 7.35 8.77
CA TYR A 159 -6.04 8.79 8.62
C TYR A 159 -5.55 9.31 7.26
N LEU A 160 -4.33 8.95 6.85
CA LEU A 160 -3.75 9.36 5.57
C LEU A 160 -4.59 8.83 4.40
N TYR A 161 -4.96 7.54 4.44
CA TYR A 161 -5.80 6.93 3.40
C TYR A 161 -7.18 7.61 3.30
N ASN A 162 -7.87 7.81 4.42
CA ASN A 162 -9.19 8.44 4.46
C ASN A 162 -9.20 9.87 3.86
N ARG A 163 -8.05 10.54 3.85
CA ARG A 163 -7.86 11.90 3.27
C ARG A 163 -7.39 11.90 1.81
N LEU A 164 -6.76 10.82 1.34
CA LEU A 164 -6.09 10.75 0.04
C LEU A 164 -6.79 9.81 -0.96
N GLY A 165 -7.48 8.78 -0.48
CA GLY A 165 -8.16 7.76 -1.29
C GLY A 165 -7.22 6.79 -2.00
N SER A 166 -5.94 6.75 -1.62
CA SER A 166 -4.93 5.88 -2.20
C SER A 166 -3.84 5.53 -1.17
N TRP A 167 -3.40 4.27 -1.19
CA TRP A 167 -2.33 3.73 -0.36
C TRP A 167 -0.95 4.17 -0.85
N THR A 168 -0.72 4.29 -2.15
CA THR A 168 0.54 4.84 -2.69
C THR A 168 0.70 6.32 -2.31
N LEU A 169 -0.38 7.11 -2.34
CA LEU A 169 -0.38 8.46 -1.76
C LEU A 169 -0.23 8.45 -0.24
N ALA A 170 -0.85 7.53 0.49
CA ALA A 170 -0.72 7.43 1.94
C ALA A 170 0.73 7.15 2.36
N ALA A 171 1.43 6.22 1.69
CA ALA A 171 2.86 5.99 1.91
C ALA A 171 3.70 7.24 1.63
N ALA A 172 3.41 7.98 0.56
CA ALA A 172 4.10 9.25 0.26
C ALA A 172 3.83 10.35 1.31
N ALA A 173 2.61 10.41 1.85
CA ALA A 173 2.23 11.35 2.90
C ALA A 173 2.83 10.99 4.27
N TYR A 174 3.11 9.71 4.52
CA TYR A 174 3.78 9.24 5.73
C TYR A 174 5.19 9.87 5.83
N ASN A 175 5.97 9.78 4.75
CA ASN A 175 7.32 10.36 4.68
C ASN A 175 7.35 11.90 4.63
N ASN A 176 6.49 12.52 3.82
CA ASN A 176 6.57 13.96 3.52
C ASN A 176 5.64 14.85 4.36
N GLY A 177 4.76 14.23 5.17
CA GLY A 177 3.61 14.90 5.77
C GLY A 177 2.49 15.17 4.76
N ILE A 178 1.24 14.99 5.21
CA ILE A 178 0.05 15.16 4.38
C ILE A 178 -0.11 16.58 3.81
N GLY A 179 0.29 17.62 4.55
CA GLY A 179 0.16 19.02 4.11
C GLY A 179 0.99 19.33 2.86
N ALA A 180 2.25 18.86 2.83
CA ALA A 180 3.14 19.03 1.69
C ALA A 180 2.66 18.22 0.47
N LEU A 181 2.14 17.00 0.68
CA LEU A 181 1.57 16.20 -0.40
C LEU A 181 0.30 16.84 -0.99
N LEU A 182 -0.64 17.28 -0.16
CA LEU A 182 -1.85 17.98 -0.61
C LEU A 182 -1.54 19.30 -1.34
N SER A 183 -0.50 20.02 -0.90
CA SER A 183 -0.01 21.21 -1.61
C SER A 183 0.51 20.87 -3.01
N ASN A 184 1.31 19.80 -3.14
CA ASN A 184 1.79 19.32 -4.43
C ASN A 184 0.64 18.85 -5.34
N ILE A 185 -0.32 18.11 -4.81
CA ILE A 185 -1.53 17.67 -5.53
C ILE A 185 -2.30 18.86 -6.10
N ARG A 186 -2.60 19.88 -5.28
CA ARG A 186 -3.33 21.08 -5.72
C ARG A 186 -2.55 21.90 -6.75
N ARG A 187 -1.25 22.08 -6.55
CA ARG A 187 -0.40 22.86 -7.48
C ARG A 187 -0.24 22.18 -8.84
N GLN A 188 -0.21 20.85 -8.87
CA GLN A 188 0.07 20.08 -10.09
C GLN A 188 -1.19 19.51 -10.75
N GLN A 189 -2.36 19.63 -10.09
CA GLN A 189 -3.63 19.03 -10.52
C GLN A 189 -3.49 17.53 -10.83
N GLN A 190 -2.66 16.84 -10.04
CA GLN A 190 -2.33 15.43 -10.19
C GLN A 190 -2.53 14.71 -8.86
N ARG A 191 -3.17 13.54 -8.89
CA ARG A 191 -3.44 12.68 -7.73
C ARG A 191 -2.80 11.30 -7.81
N ASP A 192 -2.11 10.99 -8.90
CA ASP A 192 -1.31 9.78 -9.02
C ASP A 192 0.12 10.03 -8.50
N TYR A 193 0.60 9.16 -7.59
CA TYR A 193 1.95 9.19 -7.04
C TYR A 193 3.04 9.12 -8.13
N TYR A 194 2.84 8.30 -9.16
CA TYR A 194 3.84 8.03 -10.21
C TYR A 194 4.10 9.25 -11.11
N TYR A 195 3.07 10.08 -11.29
CA TYR A 195 3.13 11.30 -12.11
C TYR A 195 3.28 12.60 -11.28
N LEU A 196 3.21 12.53 -9.95
CA LEU A 196 3.49 13.67 -9.07
C LEU A 196 4.99 14.02 -9.04
N ARG A 197 5.32 15.29 -9.27
CA ARG A 197 6.66 15.83 -9.01
C ARG A 197 6.82 16.06 -7.51
N LEU A 198 7.35 15.05 -6.83
CA LEU A 198 7.71 15.07 -5.41
C LEU A 198 9.19 15.41 -5.23
N ASN A 199 9.61 15.70 -3.99
CA ASN A 199 11.03 15.84 -3.67
C ASN A 199 11.77 14.50 -3.88
N ALA A 200 13.10 14.53 -3.92
CA ALA A 200 13.93 13.37 -4.25
C ALA A 200 13.86 12.22 -3.23
N GLU A 201 13.44 12.49 -1.99
CA GLU A 201 13.27 11.49 -0.92
C GLU A 201 11.92 10.79 -1.08
N THR A 202 10.83 11.55 -1.01
CA THR A 202 9.45 11.05 -1.12
C THR A 202 9.18 10.40 -2.48
N GLY A 203 9.74 10.94 -3.57
CA GLY A 203 9.61 10.36 -4.91
C GLY A 203 10.37 9.05 -5.12
N LYS A 204 11.22 8.64 -4.15
CA LYS A 204 11.88 7.33 -4.07
C LYS A 204 11.28 6.44 -2.98
N TYR A 205 10.56 7.01 -2.02
CA TYR A 205 10.11 6.34 -0.80
C TYR A 205 9.28 5.07 -1.06
N LEU A 206 8.23 5.16 -1.89
CA LEU A 206 7.43 3.98 -2.26
C LEU A 206 8.28 2.88 -2.93
N TYR A 207 9.24 3.26 -3.77
CA TYR A 207 10.12 2.31 -4.45
C TYR A 207 11.08 1.60 -3.48
N ARG A 208 11.45 2.22 -2.34
CA ARG A 208 12.20 1.57 -1.26
C ARG A 208 11.34 0.49 -0.58
N ILE A 209 10.06 0.77 -0.31
CA ILE A 209 9.11 -0.20 0.26
C ILE A 209 8.90 -1.36 -0.72
N LEU A 210 8.62 -1.05 -1.99
CA LEU A 210 8.48 -2.04 -3.06
C LEU A 210 9.73 -2.90 -3.23
N ALA A 211 10.93 -2.33 -3.15
CA ALA A 211 12.16 -3.11 -3.26
C ALA A 211 12.29 -4.16 -2.15
N PHE A 212 11.96 -3.85 -0.89
CA PHE A 212 11.92 -4.86 0.17
C PHE A 212 10.83 -5.90 -0.07
N LYS A 213 9.61 -5.48 -0.44
CA LYS A 213 8.52 -6.39 -0.77
C LYS A 213 8.93 -7.40 -1.85
N GLU A 214 9.42 -6.90 -2.97
CA GLU A 214 9.73 -7.72 -4.13
C GLU A 214 10.99 -8.58 -3.93
N LEU A 215 12.00 -8.10 -3.19
CA LEU A 215 13.17 -8.92 -2.82
C LEU A 215 12.86 -9.99 -1.76
N PHE A 216 11.85 -9.81 -0.90
CA PHE A 216 11.52 -10.79 0.13
C PHE A 216 10.46 -11.80 -0.34
N ALA A 217 9.49 -11.39 -1.16
CA ALA A 217 8.44 -12.27 -1.68
C ALA A 217 8.78 -12.88 -3.07
N ASN A 218 9.39 -12.10 -3.97
CA ASN A 218 9.39 -12.37 -5.41
C ASN A 218 10.78 -12.36 -6.07
N TYR A 219 11.88 -12.44 -5.29
CA TYR A 219 13.26 -12.24 -5.79
C TYR A 219 13.63 -13.07 -7.03
N ARG A 220 13.06 -14.27 -7.18
CA ARG A 220 13.28 -15.15 -8.34
C ARG A 220 12.93 -14.47 -9.67
N SER A 221 11.91 -13.62 -9.68
CA SER A 221 11.48 -12.83 -10.85
C SER A 221 12.50 -11.78 -11.28
N TYR A 222 13.49 -11.47 -10.43
CA TYR A 222 14.50 -10.45 -10.65
C TYR A 222 15.90 -11.03 -10.90
N LYS A 223 16.02 -12.34 -11.20
CA LYS A 223 17.29 -13.05 -11.42
C LYS A 223 18.25 -12.35 -12.42
N SER A 224 17.73 -11.65 -13.43
CA SER A 224 18.53 -10.91 -14.41
C SER A 224 19.07 -9.56 -13.90
N LEU A 225 18.61 -9.09 -12.75
CA LEU A 225 18.92 -7.77 -12.17
C LEU A 225 19.72 -7.84 -10.86
N ILE A 226 19.78 -9.02 -10.23
CA ILE A 226 20.48 -9.24 -8.96
C ILE A 226 21.57 -10.30 -9.17
N SER A 227 22.70 -10.17 -8.49
CA SER A 227 23.85 -11.05 -8.71
C SER A 227 23.58 -12.49 -8.28
N ASP A 228 24.26 -13.47 -8.89
CA ASP A 228 24.13 -14.88 -8.49
C ASP A 228 24.46 -15.10 -7.01
N LYS A 229 25.41 -14.34 -6.44
CA LYS A 229 25.70 -14.33 -5.01
C LYS A 229 24.49 -13.88 -4.17
N MET A 230 23.78 -12.83 -4.59
CA MET A 230 22.56 -12.38 -3.91
C MET A 230 21.42 -13.40 -4.10
N MET A 231 21.26 -13.96 -5.30
CA MET A 231 20.32 -15.06 -5.54
C MET A 231 20.58 -16.24 -4.61
N ALA A 232 21.83 -16.64 -4.40
CA ALA A 232 22.19 -17.69 -3.44
C ALA A 232 21.77 -17.32 -2.01
N SER A 233 22.17 -16.15 -1.51
CA SER A 233 21.80 -15.69 -0.16
C SER A 233 20.29 -15.49 0.07
N LEU A 234 19.50 -15.24 -0.98
CA LEU A 234 18.03 -15.18 -0.89
C LEU A 234 17.36 -16.57 -1.01
N ASN A 235 18.02 -17.53 -1.65
CA ASN A 235 17.61 -18.94 -1.68
C ASN A 235 17.88 -19.65 -0.35
N GLU A 236 18.93 -19.25 0.37
CA GLU A 236 19.26 -19.82 1.68
C GLU A 236 18.06 -19.66 2.65
N PRO A 237 17.70 -20.73 3.38
CA PRO A 237 16.81 -20.64 4.53
C PRO A 237 17.39 -19.63 5.52
N LEU A 238 16.52 -18.87 6.19
CA LEU A 238 16.96 -18.04 7.31
C LEU A 238 17.44 -18.98 8.42
N SER A 239 18.73 -18.98 8.69
CA SER A 239 19.30 -19.68 9.84
C SER A 239 18.82 -19.03 11.14
N ASP A 240 18.87 -19.79 12.23
CA ASP A 240 18.82 -19.19 13.57
C ASP A 240 19.94 -18.15 13.70
N LEU A 241 19.65 -17.05 14.41
CA LEU A 241 20.57 -15.95 14.59
C LEU A 241 21.80 -16.43 15.37
N SER A 242 22.99 -16.06 14.90
CA SER A 242 24.22 -16.30 15.66
C SER A 242 24.25 -15.42 16.92
N ALA A 243 24.97 -15.85 17.95
CA ALA A 243 25.04 -15.14 19.24
C ALA A 243 25.64 -13.73 19.16
N ASP A 244 26.31 -13.36 18.06
CA ASP A 244 26.77 -11.99 17.79
C ASP A 244 25.66 -11.10 17.16
N ASP A 245 24.70 -11.68 16.44
CA ASP A 245 23.56 -10.94 15.86
C ASP A 245 22.41 -10.76 16.89
N THR A 246 22.35 -11.58 17.95
CA THR A 246 21.26 -11.51 18.95
C THR A 246 21.22 -10.20 19.72
N ASP A 247 22.35 -9.51 19.91
CA ASP A 247 22.40 -8.20 20.56
C ASP A 247 21.72 -7.09 19.73
N GLU A 248 21.70 -7.20 18.39
CA GLU A 248 20.96 -6.29 17.50
C GLU A 248 19.48 -6.67 17.31
N VAL A 249 19.09 -7.90 17.66
CA VAL A 249 17.72 -8.43 17.52
C VAL A 249 17.12 -8.78 18.89
N LEU A 250 17.44 -7.99 19.91
CA LEU A 250 16.67 -7.99 21.16
C LEU A 250 15.22 -7.57 20.86
N ILE A 251 14.33 -8.56 20.67
CA ILE A 251 12.96 -8.43 21.17
C ILE A 251 13.11 -8.46 22.69
N PRO A 252 12.78 -7.39 23.43
CA PRO A 252 12.71 -7.48 24.89
C PRO A 252 11.73 -8.59 25.24
N GLU A 253 12.11 -9.49 26.15
CA GLU A 253 11.31 -10.67 26.50
C GLU A 253 9.86 -10.29 26.90
N GLY A 254 9.69 -9.10 27.50
CA GLY A 254 8.39 -8.48 27.76
C GLY A 254 7.52 -8.22 26.52
N ILE A 255 8.09 -7.82 25.37
CA ILE A 255 7.34 -7.63 24.11
C ILE A 255 6.91 -8.99 23.53
N LEU A 256 7.75 -10.02 23.59
CA LEU A 256 7.37 -11.36 23.13
C LEU A 256 6.26 -11.93 24.02
N ASN A 257 6.40 -11.79 25.34
CA ASN A 257 5.40 -12.21 26.31
C ASN A 257 4.10 -11.40 26.19
N GLU A 258 4.15 -10.09 25.91
CA GLU A 258 2.97 -9.25 25.69
C GLU A 258 2.27 -9.56 24.36
N ALA A 259 3.01 -9.71 23.26
CA ALA A 259 2.46 -10.14 21.97
C ALA A 259 1.81 -11.54 22.07
N THR A 260 2.45 -12.45 22.81
CA THR A 260 1.90 -13.78 23.10
C THR A 260 0.66 -13.68 23.99
N ARG A 261 0.64 -12.78 24.99
CA ARG A 261 -0.54 -12.51 25.82
C ARG A 261 -1.68 -11.89 25.03
N GLU A 262 -1.41 -10.95 24.13
CA GLU A 262 -2.44 -10.36 23.26
C GLU A 262 -2.98 -11.40 22.28
N ALA A 263 -2.13 -12.27 21.73
CA ALA A 263 -2.55 -13.38 20.86
C ALA A 263 -3.36 -14.46 21.61
N ILE A 264 -3.03 -14.77 22.87
CA ILE A 264 -3.77 -15.72 23.71
C ILE A 264 -5.09 -15.12 24.24
N ASN A 265 -5.11 -13.83 24.58
CA ASN A 265 -6.32 -13.15 25.05
C ASN A 265 -7.20 -12.61 23.91
N ALA A 266 -6.73 -12.63 22.66
CA ALA A 266 -7.57 -12.42 21.50
C ALA A 266 -8.58 -13.58 21.41
N PRO A 267 -9.89 -13.31 21.41
CA PRO A 267 -10.88 -14.37 21.40
C PRO A 267 -10.78 -15.16 20.09
N ILE A 268 -10.50 -16.46 20.20
CA ILE A 268 -10.59 -17.41 19.10
C ILE A 268 -12.04 -17.40 18.62
N LYS A 269 -12.27 -16.85 17.42
CA LYS A 269 -13.57 -16.96 16.74
C LYS A 269 -13.68 -18.33 16.09
N ASP A 270 -13.98 -19.33 16.91
CA ASP A 270 -14.50 -20.60 16.43
C ASP A 270 -15.83 -20.39 15.70
N GLY A 271 -16.14 -21.33 14.80
CA GLY A 271 -17.05 -21.12 13.69
C GLY A 271 -18.53 -20.87 14.05
N LEU A 272 -19.23 -20.36 13.03
CA LEU A 272 -20.69 -20.24 12.92
C LEU A 272 -21.49 -21.23 13.78
N HIS A 273 -22.40 -20.73 14.62
CA HIS A 273 -23.84 -21.06 14.57
C HIS A 273 -24.67 -20.05 15.40
N ALA A 274 -25.99 -19.99 15.13
CA ALA A 274 -26.85 -18.86 15.48
C ALA A 274 -27.60 -19.03 16.82
N GLY A 275 -27.82 -17.92 17.54
CA GLY A 275 -28.65 -17.90 18.76
C GLY A 275 -28.84 -16.50 19.36
N LYS A 276 -30.05 -15.93 19.21
CA LYS A 276 -30.44 -14.57 19.61
C LYS A 276 -30.11 -14.21 21.08
N GLY A 277 -29.51 -13.03 21.30
CA GLY A 277 -29.42 -12.38 22.61
C GLY A 277 -28.59 -11.08 22.56
N GLN A 278 -29.23 -9.94 22.81
CA GLN A 278 -28.70 -8.57 22.61
C GLN A 278 -27.23 -8.34 23.01
N THR A 279 -26.37 -8.11 22.01
CA THR A 279 -25.09 -7.42 22.16
C THR A 279 -25.26 -5.92 21.84
N LEU A 280 -24.47 -5.07 22.48
CA LEU A 280 -24.37 -3.65 22.12
C LEU A 280 -23.64 -3.52 20.77
N ASP A 281 -24.40 -3.33 19.69
CA ASP A 281 -23.88 -3.18 18.35
C ASP A 281 -23.08 -1.87 18.20
N ILE A 282 -21.75 -1.98 18.25
CA ILE A 282 -20.89 -1.07 17.50
C ILE A 282 -20.84 -1.64 16.08
N PRO A 283 -21.50 -1.01 15.08
CA PRO A 283 -21.44 -1.51 13.72
C PRO A 283 -19.99 -1.45 13.23
N LEU A 284 -19.44 -2.62 12.91
CA LEU A 284 -18.20 -2.71 12.15
C LEU A 284 -18.45 -2.04 10.79
N PRO A 285 -17.66 -1.04 10.37
CA PRO A 285 -17.66 -0.59 8.98
C PRO A 285 -17.21 -1.78 8.14
N ASN A 286 -18.16 -2.36 7.40
CA ASN A 286 -17.89 -3.52 6.56
C ASN A 286 -16.90 -3.11 5.46
N ALA A 287 -16.17 -4.07 4.87
CA ALA A 287 -14.93 -3.80 4.12
C ALA A 287 -15.07 -3.01 2.79
N ALA A 288 -16.20 -2.36 2.53
CA ALA A 288 -16.53 -1.61 1.32
C ALA A 288 -16.46 -0.06 1.47
N ASP A 289 -16.59 0.50 2.68
CA ASP A 289 -16.57 1.97 2.94
C ASP A 289 -15.25 2.67 2.59
N VAL A 290 -14.22 1.87 2.31
CA VAL A 290 -12.86 2.31 2.01
C VAL A 290 -12.70 2.73 0.53
N PHE A 291 -13.64 2.37 -0.37
CA PHE A 291 -13.58 2.74 -1.79
C PHE A 291 -14.31 4.05 -2.13
N ARG A 292 -13.71 5.21 -1.82
CA ARG A 292 -14.18 6.51 -2.35
C ARG A 292 -13.68 6.74 -3.79
N GLY A 293 -14.54 6.79 -4.81
CA GLY A 293 -15.98 6.54 -4.81
C GLY A 293 -16.35 5.98 -6.17
N GLY A 294 -16.68 4.69 -6.20
CA GLY A 294 -17.20 4.05 -7.40
C GLY A 294 -17.46 2.55 -7.21
N ILE A 295 -18.61 2.10 -7.70
CA ILE A 295 -19.07 0.72 -7.65
C ILE A 295 -18.62 -0.05 -8.89
N LYS A 296 -18.54 -1.37 -8.80
CA LYS A 296 -18.22 -2.23 -9.95
C LYS A 296 -19.46 -3.00 -10.36
N ALA A 297 -19.77 -2.98 -11.65
CA ALA A 297 -20.91 -3.70 -12.20
C ALA A 297 -20.53 -4.43 -13.49
N ARG A 298 -21.08 -5.63 -13.67
CA ARG A 298 -20.85 -6.57 -14.77
C ARG A 298 -21.97 -6.48 -15.79
N LEU A 299 -21.63 -6.23 -17.05
CA LEU A 299 -22.55 -6.30 -18.18
C LEU A 299 -23.10 -7.72 -18.32
N THR A 300 -24.41 -7.91 -18.19
CA THR A 300 -25.07 -9.21 -18.38
C THR A 300 -25.67 -9.31 -19.78
N GLU A 301 -26.45 -8.30 -20.17
CA GLU A 301 -27.12 -8.23 -21.46
C GLU A 301 -26.50 -7.11 -22.30
N PRO A 302 -25.53 -7.43 -23.19
CA PRO A 302 -25.09 -6.49 -24.20
C PRO A 302 -26.19 -6.32 -25.25
N SER A 303 -26.75 -5.11 -25.37
CA SER A 303 -27.41 -4.70 -26.61
C SER A 303 -26.37 -4.11 -27.57
N GLY A 304 -26.80 -3.43 -28.64
CA GLY A 304 -25.88 -2.88 -29.63
C GLY A 304 -24.99 -1.74 -29.10
N LEU A 305 -24.30 -1.07 -30.02
CA LEU A 305 -23.50 0.13 -29.72
C LEU A 305 -24.04 1.35 -30.48
N GLU A 306 -25.26 1.75 -30.14
CA GLU A 306 -25.88 2.98 -30.65
C GLU A 306 -26.34 3.88 -29.50
N ARG A 307 -26.33 5.19 -29.73
CA ARG A 307 -26.76 6.18 -28.75
C ARG A 307 -28.22 5.97 -28.36
N GLY A 308 -28.50 5.97 -27.06
CA GLY A 308 -29.84 5.72 -26.51
C GLY A 308 -30.16 4.24 -26.25
N GLN A 309 -29.31 3.28 -26.65
CA GLN A 309 -29.50 1.89 -26.29
C GLN A 309 -29.22 1.63 -24.80
N ILE A 310 -29.93 0.66 -24.23
CA ILE A 310 -29.88 0.30 -22.81
C ILE A 310 -29.06 -0.97 -22.64
N TRP A 311 -28.09 -0.93 -21.74
CA TRP A 311 -27.23 -2.03 -21.31
C TRP A 311 -27.54 -2.36 -19.85
N VAL A 312 -27.71 -3.64 -19.53
CA VAL A 312 -28.01 -4.10 -18.17
C VAL A 312 -26.72 -4.53 -17.47
N PHE A 313 -26.43 -3.89 -16.34
CA PHE A 313 -25.29 -4.24 -15.49
C PHE A 313 -25.77 -4.69 -14.11
N HIS A 314 -25.15 -5.73 -13.56
CA HIS A 314 -25.37 -6.18 -12.18
C HIS A 314 -24.15 -5.83 -11.31
N LEU A 315 -24.36 -5.28 -10.12
CA LEU A 315 -23.28 -4.99 -9.18
C LEU A 315 -22.54 -6.27 -8.79
N THR A 316 -21.21 -6.20 -8.69
CA THR A 316 -20.34 -7.38 -8.45
C THR A 316 -19.81 -7.49 -7.02
N ARG A 317 -20.34 -6.68 -6.12
CA ARG A 317 -20.06 -6.62 -4.68
C ARG A 317 -20.89 -5.49 -4.05
N ASP A 318 -21.09 -5.58 -2.75
CA ASP A 318 -21.65 -4.49 -1.94
C ASP A 318 -20.75 -3.24 -1.96
N GLY A 319 -21.34 -2.08 -1.70
CA GLY A 319 -20.59 -0.84 -1.47
C GLY A 319 -21.44 0.42 -1.37
N MET A 320 -20.80 1.57 -1.59
CA MET A 320 -21.40 2.89 -1.44
C MET A 320 -21.43 3.66 -2.76
N ALA A 321 -22.60 4.14 -3.15
CA ALA A 321 -22.82 4.93 -4.36
C ALA A 321 -23.70 6.16 -4.05
N GLY A 322 -23.17 7.37 -4.29
CA GLY A 322 -23.89 8.62 -4.02
C GLY A 322 -24.28 8.85 -2.56
N GLY A 323 -23.63 8.16 -1.61
CA GLY A 323 -24.00 8.18 -0.19
C GLY A 323 -25.06 7.15 0.22
N ARG A 324 -25.47 6.26 -0.69
CA ARG A 324 -26.38 5.13 -0.41
C ARG A 324 -25.62 3.81 -0.44
N GLU A 325 -25.97 2.91 0.46
CA GLU A 325 -25.57 1.50 0.40
C GLU A 325 -26.24 0.81 -0.80
N VAL A 326 -25.48 -0.08 -1.45
CA VAL A 326 -25.91 -0.86 -2.62
C VAL A 326 -25.31 -2.27 -2.51
N GLU A 327 -26.04 -3.29 -2.96
CA GLU A 327 -25.73 -4.69 -2.72
C GLU A 327 -25.23 -5.42 -3.98
N GLU A 328 -24.51 -6.53 -3.81
CA GLU A 328 -24.21 -7.43 -4.93
C GLU A 328 -25.50 -7.96 -5.58
N GLY A 329 -25.57 -7.86 -6.92
CA GLY A 329 -26.77 -8.22 -7.68
C GLY A 329 -27.76 -7.09 -7.94
N ASP A 330 -27.61 -5.91 -7.32
CA ASP A 330 -28.38 -4.72 -7.70
C ASP A 330 -28.16 -4.36 -9.17
N ILE A 331 -29.19 -3.80 -9.82
CA ILE A 331 -29.25 -3.65 -11.28
C ILE A 331 -29.15 -2.19 -11.69
N LEU A 332 -28.24 -1.92 -12.62
CA LEU A 332 -28.07 -0.64 -13.31
C LEU A 332 -28.55 -0.76 -14.75
N TYR A 333 -29.57 0.04 -15.08
CA TYR A 333 -29.99 0.25 -16.46
C TYR A 333 -29.20 1.44 -17.02
N ALA A 334 -28.13 1.15 -17.75
CA ALA A 334 -27.25 2.16 -18.30
C ALA A 334 -27.63 2.48 -19.75
N VAL A 335 -27.78 3.77 -20.06
CA VAL A 335 -27.98 4.28 -21.41
C VAL A 335 -26.62 4.65 -22.01
N VAL A 336 -26.44 4.35 -23.30
CA VAL A 336 -25.36 4.92 -24.12
C VAL A 336 -25.65 6.40 -24.36
N GLU A 337 -25.04 7.27 -23.55
CA GLU A 337 -25.26 8.72 -23.55
C GLU A 337 -24.62 9.39 -24.77
N ASP A 338 -23.41 8.95 -25.14
CA ASP A 338 -22.68 9.40 -26.33
C ASP A 338 -21.60 8.38 -26.77
N ILE A 339 -21.18 8.45 -28.04
CA ILE A 339 -20.07 7.68 -28.61
C ILE A 339 -19.17 8.65 -29.38
N ASP A 340 -17.92 8.82 -28.94
CA ASP A 340 -16.94 9.66 -29.62
C ASP A 340 -16.09 8.81 -30.59
N PRO A 341 -16.30 8.93 -31.93
CA PRO A 341 -15.55 8.16 -32.91
C PRO A 341 -14.11 8.63 -33.08
N LYS A 342 -13.73 9.82 -32.59
CA LYS A 342 -12.36 10.35 -32.70
C LYS A 342 -11.46 9.80 -31.59
N THR A 343 -11.97 9.69 -30.36
CA THR A 343 -11.23 9.10 -29.24
C THR A 343 -11.53 7.61 -29.04
N ASN A 344 -12.51 7.08 -29.78
CA ASN A 344 -13.03 5.72 -29.68
C ASN A 344 -13.48 5.38 -28.25
N LYS A 345 -14.35 6.24 -27.72
CA LYS A 345 -14.91 6.16 -26.36
C LYS A 345 -16.42 6.06 -26.38
N VAL A 346 -16.97 5.22 -25.51
CA VAL A 346 -18.40 5.20 -25.18
C VAL A 346 -18.63 5.82 -23.81
N TYR A 347 -19.62 6.70 -23.70
CA TYR A 347 -20.07 7.30 -22.45
C TYR A 347 -21.36 6.62 -22.03
N LEU A 348 -21.34 5.97 -20.87
CA LEU A 348 -22.50 5.27 -20.31
C LEU A 348 -22.95 5.99 -19.04
N ARG A 349 -24.27 6.15 -18.91
CA ARG A 349 -24.90 6.79 -17.76
C ARG A 349 -26.11 6.00 -17.31
N SER A 350 -26.30 5.82 -16.01
CA SER A 350 -27.55 5.40 -15.41
C SER A 350 -28.09 6.50 -14.52
N GLU A 351 -29.41 6.64 -14.45
CA GLU A 351 -30.08 7.56 -13.51
C GLU A 351 -30.82 6.81 -12.40
N LYS A 352 -30.84 5.47 -12.47
CA LYS A 352 -31.65 4.62 -11.62
C LYS A 352 -30.91 3.33 -11.28
N LEU A 353 -30.89 3.01 -10.00
CA LEU A 353 -30.48 1.71 -9.47
C LEU A 353 -31.74 0.96 -9.02
N TYR A 354 -31.91 -0.28 -9.45
CA TYR A 354 -32.92 -1.19 -8.91
C TYR A 354 -32.26 -2.08 -7.85
N SER A 355 -32.77 -2.04 -6.62
CA SER A 355 -32.34 -2.97 -5.58
C SER A 355 -33.03 -4.32 -5.77
N ALA A 356 -32.23 -5.38 -5.82
CA ALA A 356 -32.76 -6.74 -5.97
C ALA A 356 -33.40 -7.27 -4.67
N SER A 357 -32.88 -6.85 -3.52
CA SER A 357 -33.35 -7.25 -2.18
C SER A 357 -34.59 -6.45 -1.74
N GLU A 358 -34.54 -5.12 -1.83
CA GLU A 358 -35.69 -4.24 -1.49
C GLU A 358 -36.80 -4.27 -2.57
N LYS A 359 -36.49 -4.79 -3.78
CA LYS A 359 -37.36 -4.81 -4.97
C LYS A 359 -37.87 -3.43 -5.41
N GLN A 360 -37.11 -2.38 -5.11
CA GLN A 360 -37.47 -0.99 -5.34
C GLN A 360 -36.40 -0.29 -6.19
N THR A 361 -36.83 0.74 -6.94
CA THR A 361 -35.94 1.57 -7.77
C THR A 361 -35.65 2.90 -7.08
N TYR A 362 -34.38 3.32 -7.10
CA TYR A 362 -33.90 4.57 -6.52
C TYR A 362 -33.29 5.46 -7.60
N THR A 363 -33.54 6.76 -7.51
CA THR A 363 -32.90 7.76 -8.37
C THR A 363 -31.46 7.96 -7.91
N LEU A 364 -30.50 7.57 -8.76
CA LEU A 364 -29.07 7.63 -8.46
C LEU A 364 -28.30 7.82 -9.77
N ALA A 365 -27.81 9.04 -9.99
CA ALA A 365 -27.06 9.41 -11.19
C ALA A 365 -25.64 8.83 -11.13
N LEU A 366 -25.32 7.94 -12.07
CA LEU A 366 -24.06 7.20 -12.15
C LEU A 366 -23.51 7.26 -13.58
N SER A 367 -22.20 7.45 -13.73
CA SER A 367 -21.53 7.33 -15.02
C SER A 367 -20.39 6.33 -14.99
N ALA A 368 -20.21 5.60 -16.08
CA ALA A 368 -19.07 4.72 -16.26
C ALA A 368 -17.78 5.54 -16.42
N VAL A 369 -16.76 5.15 -15.66
CA VAL A 369 -15.42 5.73 -15.74
C VAL A 369 -14.40 4.66 -16.10
N ASP A 370 -13.40 5.09 -16.85
CA ASP A 370 -12.21 4.27 -17.09
C ASP A 370 -11.55 3.93 -15.74
N ALA A 371 -11.38 2.63 -15.47
CA ALA A 371 -10.94 2.15 -14.16
C ALA A 371 -9.48 2.53 -13.82
N SER A 372 -8.67 2.91 -14.81
CA SER A 372 -7.26 3.28 -14.64
C SER A 372 -7.07 4.79 -14.46
N THR A 373 -7.86 5.61 -15.15
CA THR A 373 -7.74 7.08 -15.15
C THR A 373 -8.82 7.78 -14.32
N GLY A 374 -9.90 7.07 -13.97
CA GLY A 374 -11.05 7.60 -13.25
C GLY A 374 -11.86 8.65 -14.02
N ARG A 375 -11.57 8.85 -15.32
CA ARG A 375 -12.24 9.80 -16.21
C ARG A 375 -13.49 9.19 -16.84
N LEU A 376 -14.45 10.04 -17.18
CA LEU A 376 -15.66 9.65 -17.93
C LEU A 376 -15.30 9.03 -19.29
N GLY A 377 -16.10 8.05 -19.68
CA GLY A 377 -16.03 7.36 -20.97
C GLY A 377 -15.02 6.21 -21.00
N ILE A 378 -15.49 5.05 -21.46
CA ILE A 378 -14.72 3.81 -21.59
C ILE A 378 -14.15 3.73 -23.01
N LYS A 379 -12.86 3.45 -23.14
CA LYS A 379 -12.22 3.25 -24.45
C LYS A 379 -12.57 1.88 -25.02
N LEU A 380 -13.09 1.85 -26.25
CA LEU A 380 -13.39 0.61 -26.97
C LEU A 380 -12.17 0.21 -27.79
N SER A 381 -11.26 -0.57 -27.22
CA SER A 381 -9.99 -0.96 -27.88
C SER A 381 -10.21 -1.65 -29.23
N ASP A 382 -11.38 -2.24 -29.45
CA ASP A 382 -11.78 -3.00 -30.63
C ASP A 382 -13.32 -3.10 -30.61
N LEU A 383 -14.00 -2.74 -31.72
CA LEU A 383 -15.46 -2.72 -31.79
C LEU A 383 -16.09 -4.13 -31.67
N SER A 384 -15.28 -5.18 -31.85
CA SER A 384 -15.70 -6.58 -31.70
C SER A 384 -15.79 -7.09 -30.25
N GLN A 385 -15.42 -6.27 -29.25
CA GLN A 385 -15.16 -6.73 -27.87
C GLN A 385 -16.23 -6.41 -26.83
N ILE A 386 -17.46 -6.04 -27.22
CA ILE A 386 -18.61 -6.03 -26.30
C ILE A 386 -18.96 -7.48 -25.95
N LYS A 387 -18.46 -7.95 -24.81
CA LYS A 387 -18.65 -9.32 -24.32
C LYS A 387 -19.50 -9.29 -23.05
N SER A 388 -20.46 -10.21 -22.95
CA SER A 388 -21.13 -10.47 -21.66
C SER A 388 -20.08 -10.85 -20.61
N GLY A 389 -20.24 -10.36 -19.38
CA GLY A 389 -19.25 -10.47 -18.31
C GLY A 389 -18.31 -9.27 -18.15
N TRP A 390 -18.42 -8.22 -18.97
CA TRP A 390 -17.50 -7.06 -18.88
C TRP A 390 -17.75 -6.22 -17.63
N ILE A 391 -16.73 -6.02 -16.79
CA ILE A 391 -16.85 -5.29 -15.51
C ILE A 391 -16.35 -3.86 -15.67
N LEU A 392 -17.23 -2.89 -15.41
CA LEU A 392 -16.94 -1.46 -15.46
C LEU A 392 -17.02 -0.83 -14.06
N THR A 393 -16.31 0.29 -13.88
CA THR A 393 -16.38 1.12 -12.67
C THR A 393 -17.36 2.26 -12.91
N TRP A 394 -18.29 2.49 -11.98
CA TRP A 394 -19.33 3.51 -12.05
C TRP A 394 -19.17 4.48 -10.89
N LYS A 395 -19.28 5.79 -11.14
CA LYS A 395 -19.21 6.81 -10.09
C LYS A 395 -20.49 7.62 -10.06
N ALA A 396 -20.89 8.03 -8.85
CA ALA A 396 -21.92 9.05 -8.69
C ALA A 396 -21.43 10.37 -9.28
N LEU A 397 -22.32 11.07 -9.99
CA LEU A 397 -22.08 12.39 -10.57
C LEU A 397 -22.24 13.49 -9.51
#